data_AF-A0A7K6W5E1-F1
#
_entry.id   AF-A0A7K6W5E1-F1
#
_cell.length_a   1.000
_cell.length_b   1.000
_cell.length_c   1.000
_cell.angle_alpha   90.00
_cell.angle_beta   90.00
_cell.angle_gamma   90.00
#
_symmetry.space_group_name_H-M   'P 1'
#
loop_
_entity.id
_entity.type
_entity.pdbx_description
1 polymer ?
#
loop_
_entity_poly.entity_id
_entity_poly.type
_entity_poly.pdbx_seq_one_letter_code
_entity_poly.pdbx_strand_id
1 'polypeptide(L)'
;FAELHAAVAGLPVASSRILPGLVLRRDFAAYCPAGGELRAVLVTEPVRPALSAPGVELVVSSERQYQASLRWVSRRAEALMKRLQSNNVKLLLSSVKQEEVVIYYAKLHGVSVVECLSSEEMALISEITGVSPYAPFGDNIHGEITETAVATFCQPLLLGSKRCAHIGFTSACAFQPHCLILCGPVDSVNEQHAAALQGAFTMLQQLFKTVDQ
;
A
#
# COMPACT_ATOMS: atom_id res chain seq x y z
N PHE A 1 2.22 -16.47 0.94
CA PHE A 1 2.96 -16.55 2.24
C PHE A 1 4.13 -15.59 2.25
N ALA A 2 4.77 -15.31 1.10
CA ALA A 2 5.85 -14.32 1.02
C ALA A 2 5.42 -12.94 1.53
N GLU A 3 4.14 -12.61 1.37
CA GLU A 3 3.48 -11.36 1.77
C GLU A 3 3.00 -11.40 3.23
N LEU A 4 2.99 -12.57 3.86
CA LEU A 4 2.53 -12.82 5.23
C LEU A 4 3.70 -12.96 6.21
N HIS A 5 4.93 -12.74 5.76
CA HIS A 5 6.09 -12.71 6.63
C HIS A 5 7.10 -11.65 6.23
N ALA A 6 7.93 -11.24 7.19
CA ALA A 6 9.08 -10.39 6.96
C ALA A 6 10.30 -10.99 7.67
N ALA A 7 11.39 -11.19 6.92
CA ALA A 7 12.64 -11.71 7.44
C ALA A 7 13.57 -10.56 7.91
N VAL A 8 14.21 -10.75 9.06
CA VAL A 8 15.15 -9.81 9.69
C VAL A 8 16.43 -10.56 10.05
N ALA A 9 17.52 -10.23 9.38
CA ALA A 9 18.84 -10.74 9.72
C ALA A 9 19.47 -9.99 10.91
N GLY A 10 20.44 -10.62 11.57
CA GLY A 10 21.19 -10.04 12.68
C GLY A 10 20.46 -10.04 14.03
N LEU A 11 19.31 -10.70 14.13
CA LEU A 11 18.57 -10.87 15.38
C LEU A 11 18.47 -12.35 15.75
N PRO A 12 18.44 -12.72 17.05
CA PRO A 12 18.28 -14.10 17.45
C PRO A 12 16.88 -14.61 17.08
N VAL A 13 16.77 -15.91 16.77
CA VAL A 13 15.49 -16.56 16.38
C VAL A 13 14.40 -16.35 17.44
N ALA A 14 14.78 -16.31 18.72
CA ALA A 14 13.87 -16.04 19.84
C ALA A 14 13.20 -14.65 19.80
N SER A 15 13.70 -13.72 18.96
CA SER A 15 13.08 -12.41 18.71
C SER A 15 11.99 -12.45 17.62
N SER A 16 11.77 -13.61 16.98
CA SER A 16 10.68 -13.81 16.03
C SER A 16 9.34 -13.66 16.73
N ARG A 17 8.36 -13.07 16.05
CA ARG A 17 7.04 -12.78 16.63
C ARG A 17 5.98 -12.65 15.56
N ILE A 18 4.72 -12.81 15.96
CA ILE A 18 3.58 -12.55 15.10
C ILE A 18 3.07 -11.15 15.43
N LEU A 19 2.87 -10.32 14.41
CA LEU A 19 2.25 -9.01 14.53
C LEU A 19 0.85 -9.03 13.91
N PRO A 20 -0.14 -8.35 14.51
CA PRO A 20 -1.43 -8.14 13.84
C PRO A 20 -1.23 -7.25 12.61
N GLY A 21 -2.05 -7.42 11.58
CA GLY A 21 -1.97 -6.65 10.34
C GLY A 21 -0.89 -7.12 9.37
N LEU A 22 -0.64 -6.29 8.35
CA LEU A 22 0.36 -6.51 7.30
C LEU A 22 1.57 -5.61 7.51
N VAL A 23 2.75 -6.14 7.18
CA VAL A 23 3.98 -5.37 7.10
C VAL A 23 4.39 -5.27 5.63
N LEU A 24 4.25 -4.08 5.08
CA LEU A 24 4.68 -3.77 3.72
C LEU A 24 6.17 -3.45 3.76
N ARG A 25 6.96 -4.06 2.86
CA ARG A 25 8.43 -3.93 2.86
C ARG A 25 8.93 -2.59 2.29
N ARG A 26 8.12 -1.53 2.43
CA ARG A 26 8.34 -0.16 1.97
C ARG A 26 8.15 0.79 3.14
N ASP A 27 8.96 1.84 3.19
CA ASP A 27 8.71 2.96 4.09
C ASP A 27 7.64 3.88 3.49
N PHE A 28 7.14 4.80 4.30
CA PHE A 28 6.22 5.83 3.85
C PHE A 28 6.96 6.89 3.00
N ALA A 29 6.45 7.17 1.81
CA ALA A 29 6.87 8.33 1.02
C ALA A 29 6.36 9.64 1.65
N ALA A 30 5.17 9.58 2.26
CA ALA A 30 4.65 10.59 3.18
C ALA A 30 4.05 9.88 4.38
N TYR A 31 4.46 10.24 5.59
CA TYR A 31 3.83 9.76 6.81
C TYR A 31 3.14 10.93 7.52
N CYS A 32 1.82 10.82 7.62
CA CYS A 32 0.96 11.74 8.34
C CYS A 32 0.24 10.93 9.44
N PRO A 33 0.69 11.01 10.71
CA PRO A 33 0.02 10.33 11.80
C PRO A 33 -1.44 10.74 11.86
N ALA A 34 -2.35 9.77 11.87
CA ALA A 34 -3.78 10.01 11.99
C ALA A 34 -4.33 9.14 13.12
N GLY A 35 -5.13 9.75 13.99
CA GLY A 35 -5.88 9.05 15.03
C GLY A 35 -7.28 8.71 14.56
N GLY A 36 -7.88 7.68 15.16
CA GLY A 36 -9.25 7.24 14.85
C GLY A 36 -9.31 6.25 13.68
N GLU A 37 -10.50 6.05 13.14
CA GLU A 37 -10.74 5.17 11.99
C GLU A 37 -10.10 5.75 10.72
N LEU A 38 -9.29 4.93 10.05
CA LEU A 38 -8.51 5.33 8.88
C LEU A 38 -9.13 4.70 7.63
N ARG A 39 -9.48 5.50 6.62
CA ARG A 39 -9.81 4.95 5.29
C ARG A 39 -8.58 4.95 4.40
N ALA A 40 -8.38 3.85 3.68
CA ALA A 40 -7.31 3.66 2.74
C ALA A 40 -7.87 3.46 1.32
N VAL A 41 -7.16 3.99 0.32
CA VAL A 41 -7.45 3.74 -1.09
C VAL A 41 -6.26 3.06 -1.76
N LEU A 42 -6.55 2.14 -2.65
CA LEU A 42 -5.55 1.48 -3.49
C LEU A 42 -5.51 2.18 -4.84
N VAL A 43 -4.33 2.45 -5.40
CA VAL A 43 -4.19 2.99 -6.76
C VAL A 43 -3.15 2.18 -7.52
N THR A 44 -3.43 1.93 -8.80
CA THR A 44 -2.53 1.22 -9.71
C THR A 44 -1.82 2.13 -10.70
N GLU A 45 -2.12 3.43 -10.67
CA GLU A 45 -1.66 4.43 -11.64
C GLU A 45 -1.13 5.69 -10.93
N PRO A 46 -0.31 6.51 -11.61
CA PRO A 46 0.11 7.80 -11.07
C PRO A 46 -1.10 8.70 -10.81
N VAL A 47 -1.17 9.27 -9.62
CA VAL A 47 -2.24 10.21 -9.22
C VAL A 47 -2.15 11.54 -9.97
N ARG A 48 -0.94 11.91 -10.38
CA ARG A 48 -0.72 13.08 -11.22
C ARG A 48 -1.00 12.70 -12.68
N PRO A 49 -1.91 13.39 -13.39
CA PRO A 49 -2.18 13.06 -14.78
C PRO A 49 -0.97 13.39 -15.65
N ALA A 50 -0.66 12.51 -16.60
CA ALA A 50 0.32 12.81 -17.63
C ALA A 50 -0.17 13.95 -18.53
N LEU A 51 0.77 14.73 -19.06
CA LEU A 51 0.45 15.80 -20.01
C LEU A 51 0.07 15.28 -21.40
N SER A 52 0.52 14.07 -21.73
CA SER A 52 0.14 13.36 -22.95
C SER A 52 -0.03 11.89 -22.65
N ALA A 53 -0.82 11.21 -23.49
CA ALA A 53 -0.97 9.77 -23.44
C ALA A 53 0.33 9.07 -23.89
N PRO A 54 0.55 7.80 -23.49
CA PRO A 54 1.68 7.02 -24.00
C PRO A 54 1.70 7.00 -25.54
N GLY A 55 2.87 7.26 -26.12
CA GLY A 55 3.04 7.32 -27.57
C GLY A 55 2.50 8.59 -28.26
N VAL A 56 2.03 9.57 -27.49
CA VAL A 56 1.55 10.87 -28.00
C VAL A 56 2.50 11.99 -27.59
N GLU A 57 2.92 12.79 -28.55
CA GLU A 57 3.75 13.97 -28.33
C GLU A 57 2.91 15.19 -27.93
N LEU A 58 3.34 15.89 -26.88
CA LEU A 58 2.77 17.19 -26.50
C LEU A 58 3.51 18.29 -27.26
N VAL A 59 2.84 18.90 -28.24
CA VAL A 59 3.36 20.10 -28.90
C VAL A 59 3.02 21.31 -28.04
N VAL A 60 4.05 22.05 -27.63
CA VAL A 60 3.91 23.30 -26.87
C VAL A 60 4.39 24.47 -27.73
N SER A 61 3.53 25.45 -27.97
CA SER A 61 3.81 26.61 -28.82
C SER A 61 4.42 27.80 -28.06
N SER A 62 4.44 27.76 -26.72
CA SER A 62 5.06 28.81 -25.89
C SER A 62 5.34 28.34 -24.46
N GLU A 63 6.31 28.99 -23.81
CA GLU A 63 6.60 28.77 -22.38
C GLU A 63 5.37 29.01 -21.50
N ARG A 64 4.55 30.02 -21.81
CA ARG A 64 3.33 30.30 -21.05
C ARG A 64 2.34 29.13 -21.09
N GLN A 65 2.19 28.50 -22.25
CA GLN A 65 1.34 27.33 -22.41
C GLN A 65 1.88 26.15 -21.60
N TYR A 66 3.19 25.88 -21.69
CA TYR A 66 3.83 24.81 -20.92
C TYR A 66 3.61 24.99 -19.41
N GLN A 67 3.86 26.20 -18.90
CA GLN A 67 3.64 26.54 -17.49
C GLN A 67 2.17 26.43 -17.07
N ALA A 68 1.24 26.81 -17.96
CA ALA A 68 -0.19 26.63 -17.69
C ALA A 68 -0.56 25.14 -17.58
N SER A 69 -0.01 24.29 -18.45
CA SER A 69 -0.23 22.84 -18.43
C SER A 69 0.35 22.20 -17.16
N LEU A 70 1.56 22.57 -16.73
CA LEU A 70 2.15 22.09 -15.48
C LEU A 70 1.32 22.49 -14.25
N ARG A 71 0.83 23.74 -14.22
CA ARG A 71 -0.08 24.21 -13.15
C ARG A 71 -1.39 23.45 -13.14
N TRP A 72 -1.97 23.17 -14.31
CA TRP A 72 -3.22 22.41 -14.42
C TRP A 72 -3.06 20.99 -13.87
N VAL A 73 -2.01 20.27 -14.27
CA VAL A 73 -1.71 18.93 -13.77
C VAL A 73 -1.49 18.93 -12.25
N SER A 74 -0.73 19.90 -11.73
CA SER A 74 -0.45 20.03 -10.30
C SER A 74 -1.72 20.30 -9.49
N ARG A 75 -2.61 21.17 -9.98
CA ARG A 75 -3.91 21.46 -9.36
C ARG A 75 -4.84 20.25 -9.36
N ARG A 76 -4.75 19.36 -10.36
CA ARG A 76 -5.51 18.09 -10.35
C ARG A 76 -5.02 17.16 -9.24
N ALA A 77 -3.70 17.03 -9.05
CA ALA A 77 -3.16 16.25 -7.94
C ALA A 77 -3.59 16.82 -6.57
N GLU A 78 -3.55 18.15 -6.42
CA GLU A 78 -4.06 18.84 -5.22
C GLU A 78 -5.56 18.57 -5.00
N ALA A 79 -6.37 18.71 -6.05
CA ALA A 79 -7.80 18.47 -5.99
C ALA A 79 -8.13 17.02 -5.59
N LEU A 80 -7.35 16.04 -6.07
CA LEU A 80 -7.49 14.66 -5.63
C LEU A 80 -7.21 14.53 -4.13
N MET A 81 -6.10 15.08 -3.65
CA MET A 81 -5.73 14.99 -2.23
C MET A 81 -6.77 15.65 -1.32
N LYS A 82 -7.32 16.80 -1.73
CA LYS A 82 -8.47 17.42 -1.07
C LYS A 82 -9.68 16.49 -1.05
N ARG A 83 -10.00 15.84 -2.17
CA ARG A 83 -11.12 14.91 -2.25
C ARG A 83 -10.91 13.70 -1.34
N LEU A 84 -9.70 13.10 -1.32
CA LEU A 84 -9.36 12.03 -0.38
C LEU A 84 -9.61 12.47 1.07
N GLN A 85 -9.07 13.63 1.44
CA GLN A 85 -9.25 14.20 2.77
C GLN A 85 -10.74 14.40 3.13
N SER A 86 -11.53 14.98 2.23
CA SER A 86 -12.97 15.20 2.44
C SER A 86 -13.77 13.90 2.58
N ASN A 87 -13.29 12.79 2.02
CA ASN A 87 -13.89 11.45 2.17
C ASN A 87 -13.31 10.67 3.37
N ASN A 88 -12.58 11.34 4.27
CA ASN A 88 -11.87 10.76 5.40
C ASN A 88 -10.83 9.68 5.01
N VAL A 89 -10.28 9.76 3.80
CA VAL A 89 -9.17 8.91 3.38
C VAL A 89 -7.87 9.49 3.91
N LYS A 90 -7.13 8.68 4.66
CA LYS A 90 -5.87 9.04 5.32
C LYS A 90 -4.67 8.24 4.83
N LEU A 91 -4.90 7.24 3.98
CA LEU A 91 -3.85 6.37 3.45
C LEU A 91 -4.05 6.12 1.96
N LEU A 92 -3.00 6.36 1.18
CA LEU A 92 -2.89 6.00 -0.23
C LEU A 92 -1.87 4.88 -0.38
N LEU A 93 -2.31 3.75 -0.92
CA LEU A 93 -1.49 2.58 -1.22
C LEU A 93 -1.33 2.48 -2.74
N SER A 94 -0.11 2.64 -3.23
CA SER A 94 0.17 2.78 -4.65
C SER A 94 1.09 1.66 -5.16
N SER A 95 0.69 0.98 -6.25
CA SER A 95 1.57 0.02 -6.92
C SER A 95 2.73 0.70 -7.67
N VAL A 96 2.54 1.96 -8.06
CA VAL A 96 3.55 2.75 -8.78
C VAL A 96 4.18 3.79 -7.88
N LYS A 97 5.32 4.34 -8.31
CA LYS A 97 5.92 5.52 -7.69
C LYS A 97 5.07 6.76 -7.96
N GLN A 98 4.86 7.59 -6.95
CA GLN A 98 4.17 8.86 -7.07
C GLN A 98 5.18 10.01 -7.20
N GLU A 99 4.79 11.05 -7.93
CA GLU A 99 5.64 12.22 -8.14
C GLU A 99 5.73 13.09 -6.88
N GLU A 100 6.82 13.84 -6.72
CA GLU A 100 7.06 14.68 -5.53
C GLU A 100 5.93 15.66 -5.24
N VAL A 101 5.27 16.21 -6.29
CA VAL A 101 4.12 17.09 -6.13
C VAL A 101 2.92 16.38 -5.51
N VAL A 102 2.74 15.09 -5.78
CA VAL A 102 1.71 14.25 -5.16
C VAL A 102 2.04 14.05 -3.67
N ILE A 103 3.29 13.72 -3.36
CA ILE A 103 3.78 13.55 -1.99
C ILE A 103 3.65 14.86 -1.19
N TYR A 104 3.93 16.01 -1.81
CA TYR A 104 3.76 17.33 -1.22
C TYR A 104 2.30 17.59 -0.84
N TYR A 105 1.36 17.41 -1.77
CA TYR A 105 -0.06 17.63 -1.47
C TYR A 105 -0.63 16.58 -0.51
N ALA A 106 -0.14 15.34 -0.55
CA ALA A 106 -0.51 14.32 0.43
C ALA A 106 -0.18 14.78 1.86
N LYS A 107 1.04 15.29 2.08
CA LYS A 107 1.43 15.89 3.38
C LYS A 107 0.55 17.07 3.76
N LEU A 108 0.30 17.99 2.82
CA LEU A 108 -0.54 19.17 3.06
C LEU A 108 -1.97 18.80 3.50
N HIS A 109 -2.50 17.69 2.98
CA HIS A 109 -3.87 17.22 3.24
C HIS A 109 -3.95 16.10 4.28
N GLY A 110 -2.83 15.76 4.93
CA GLY A 110 -2.78 14.74 5.99
C GLY A 110 -3.08 13.33 5.49
N VAL A 111 -2.62 13.01 4.27
CA VAL A 111 -2.71 11.68 3.65
C VAL A 111 -1.33 11.02 3.69
N SER A 112 -1.24 9.87 4.33
CA SER A 112 -0.05 9.02 4.29
C SER A 112 0.02 8.29 2.95
N VAL A 113 1.23 8.07 2.44
CA VAL A 113 1.48 7.42 1.15
C VAL A 113 2.50 6.30 1.32
N VAL A 114 2.14 5.10 0.89
CA VAL A 114 3.06 3.98 0.65
C VAL A 114 3.02 3.67 -0.84
N GLU A 115 4.17 3.69 -1.49
CA GLU A 115 4.29 3.54 -2.94
C GLU A 115 5.18 2.37 -3.35
N CYS A 116 5.12 2.00 -4.63
CA CYS A 116 5.86 0.86 -5.20
C CYS A 116 5.51 -0.48 -4.55
N LEU A 117 4.23 -0.69 -4.21
CA LEU A 117 3.73 -1.98 -3.76
C LEU A 117 3.72 -2.99 -4.91
N SER A 118 4.07 -4.24 -4.62
CA SER A 118 4.05 -5.28 -5.64
C SER A 118 2.62 -5.67 -6.03
N SER A 119 2.44 -6.34 -7.18
CA SER A 119 1.15 -6.90 -7.59
C SER A 119 0.57 -7.84 -6.53
N GLU A 120 1.41 -8.62 -5.87
CA GLU A 120 1.04 -9.60 -4.86
C GLU A 120 0.59 -8.91 -3.57
N GLU A 121 1.29 -7.84 -3.13
CA GLU A 121 0.86 -7.02 -2.00
C GLU A 121 -0.49 -6.35 -2.28
N MET A 122 -0.68 -5.78 -3.48
CA MET A 122 -1.94 -5.15 -3.88
C MET A 122 -3.09 -6.15 -3.97
N ALA A 123 -2.85 -7.33 -4.55
CA ALA A 123 -3.83 -8.41 -4.62
C ALA A 123 -4.23 -8.91 -3.23
N LEU A 124 -3.27 -9.12 -2.32
CA LEU A 124 -3.54 -9.55 -0.96
C LEU A 124 -4.38 -8.52 -0.19
N ILE A 125 -4.05 -7.22 -0.31
CA ILE A 125 -4.84 -6.17 0.36
C ILE A 125 -6.27 -6.15 -0.22
N SER A 126 -6.42 -6.30 -1.53
CA SER A 126 -7.73 -6.35 -2.18
C SER A 126 -8.54 -7.56 -1.72
N GLU A 127 -7.90 -8.72 -1.57
CA GLU A 127 -8.52 -9.96 -1.06
C GLU A 127 -8.96 -9.81 0.41
N ILE A 128 -8.12 -9.24 1.28
CA ILE A 128 -8.43 -9.04 2.70
C ILE A 128 -9.58 -8.05 2.89
N THR A 129 -9.57 -6.96 2.10
CA THR A 129 -10.47 -5.81 2.32
C THR A 129 -11.72 -5.86 1.46
N GLY A 130 -11.72 -6.66 0.39
CA GLY A 130 -12.78 -6.72 -0.61
C GLY A 130 -12.83 -5.50 -1.55
N VAL A 131 -11.84 -4.59 -1.46
CA VAL A 131 -11.85 -3.31 -2.18
C VAL A 131 -11.08 -3.41 -3.48
N SER A 132 -11.62 -2.80 -4.53
CA SER A 132 -10.95 -2.71 -5.84
C SER A 132 -10.05 -1.47 -5.95
N PRO A 133 -8.98 -1.51 -6.76
CA PRO A 133 -8.16 -0.33 -7.00
C PRO A 133 -8.98 0.85 -7.54
N TYR A 134 -8.79 1.99 -6.90
CA TYR A 134 -9.36 3.26 -7.25
C TYR A 134 -8.73 3.83 -8.53
N ALA A 135 -9.58 4.15 -9.53
CA ALA A 135 -9.17 4.81 -10.76
C ALA A 135 -9.26 6.35 -10.61
N PRO A 136 -8.15 7.10 -10.51
CA PRO A 136 -8.18 8.53 -10.21
C PRO A 136 -8.79 9.40 -11.32
N PHE A 137 -8.81 8.89 -12.55
CA PHE A 137 -9.24 9.61 -13.76
C PHE A 137 -10.42 8.98 -14.49
N GLY A 138 -11.12 8.02 -13.87
CA GLY A 138 -12.33 7.44 -14.43
C GLY A 138 -13.52 8.41 -14.44
N ASP A 139 -14.65 7.97 -15.01
CA ASP A 139 -15.81 8.80 -15.35
C ASP A 139 -16.47 9.55 -14.17
N ASN A 140 -16.19 9.15 -12.93
CA ASN A 140 -16.74 9.76 -11.70
C ASN A 140 -15.74 10.71 -11.00
N ILE A 141 -15.26 11.73 -11.70
CA ILE A 141 -14.37 12.76 -11.13
C ILE A 141 -15.04 13.53 -9.96
N HIS A 142 -16.37 13.49 -9.85
CA HIS A 142 -17.15 14.20 -8.82
C HIS A 142 -17.95 13.28 -7.88
N GLY A 143 -17.81 11.96 -8.00
CA GLY A 143 -18.53 10.99 -7.15
C GLY A 143 -17.88 10.79 -5.78
N GLU A 144 -18.63 10.20 -4.84
CA GLU A 144 -18.08 9.70 -3.58
C GLU A 144 -17.04 8.60 -3.82
N ILE A 145 -16.03 8.53 -2.95
CA ILE A 145 -15.05 7.45 -2.99
C ILE A 145 -15.66 6.27 -2.22
N THR A 146 -16.26 5.34 -2.98
CA THR A 146 -16.91 4.14 -2.45
C THR A 146 -15.90 3.02 -2.14
N GLU A 147 -14.87 2.90 -2.98
CA GLU A 147 -13.84 1.86 -2.90
C GLU A 147 -12.74 2.25 -1.88
N THR A 148 -13.03 2.08 -0.59
CA THR A 148 -12.05 2.32 0.48
C THR A 148 -11.96 1.15 1.45
N ALA A 149 -10.74 0.80 1.85
CA ALA A 149 -10.50 -0.14 2.92
C ALA A 149 -10.48 0.57 4.28
N VAL A 150 -11.06 -0.04 5.31
CA VAL A 150 -10.93 0.46 6.68
C VAL A 150 -9.65 -0.11 7.28
N ALA A 151 -8.82 0.77 7.83
CA ALA A 151 -7.63 0.43 8.58
C ALA A 151 -7.80 0.80 10.06
N THR A 152 -7.40 -0.11 10.93
CA THR A 152 -7.45 0.04 12.39
C THR A 152 -6.23 0.79 12.94
N PHE A 153 -5.08 0.65 12.27
CA PHE A 153 -3.87 1.42 12.54
C PHE A 153 -3.00 1.50 11.29
N CYS A 154 -2.14 2.54 11.23
CA CYS A 154 -1.16 2.74 10.18
C CYS A 154 0.06 3.45 10.78
N GLN A 155 1.21 2.78 10.84
CA GLN A 155 2.39 3.30 11.51
C GLN A 155 3.71 2.82 10.88
N PRO A 156 4.81 3.57 10.99
CA PRO A 156 6.14 3.09 10.66
C PRO A 156 6.57 2.00 11.63
N LEU A 157 7.21 0.96 11.11
CA LEU A 157 7.79 -0.14 11.88
C LEU A 157 9.26 -0.28 11.50
N LEU A 158 10.12 -0.32 12.52
CA LEU A 158 11.55 -0.60 12.33
C LEU A 158 11.80 -2.10 12.54
N LEU A 159 12.24 -2.77 11.48
CA LEU A 159 12.64 -4.18 11.48
C LEU A 159 14.14 -4.27 11.18
N GLY A 160 14.94 -4.39 12.25
CA GLY A 160 16.39 -4.26 12.15
C GLY A 160 16.77 -2.85 11.71
N SER A 161 17.44 -2.73 10.56
CA SER A 161 17.79 -1.44 9.95
C SER A 161 16.79 -0.96 8.89
N LYS A 162 15.73 -1.73 8.59
CA LYS A 162 14.75 -1.42 7.55
C LYS A 162 13.50 -0.80 8.14
N ARG A 163 13.05 0.31 7.55
CA ARG A 163 11.75 0.91 7.84
C ARG A 163 10.69 0.34 6.92
N CYS A 164 9.58 -0.06 7.52
CA CYS A 164 8.45 -0.69 6.86
C CYS A 164 7.16 0.02 7.27
N ALA A 165 6.12 -0.08 6.44
CA ALA A 165 4.78 0.36 6.80
C ALA A 165 4.03 -0.81 7.45
N HIS A 166 3.49 -0.58 8.64
CA HIS A 166 2.70 -1.56 9.39
C HIS A 166 1.25 -1.10 9.46
N ILE A 167 0.37 -1.90 8.86
CA ILE A 167 -1.03 -1.52 8.64
C ILE A 167 -1.95 -2.64 9.09
N GLY A 168 -2.88 -2.31 9.98
CA GLY A 168 -3.98 -3.20 10.35
C GLY A 168 -5.19 -2.89 9.50
N PHE A 169 -5.71 -3.88 8.77
CA PHE A 169 -6.96 -3.75 8.03
C PHE A 169 -8.11 -4.41 8.79
N THR A 170 -9.30 -3.79 8.72
CA THR A 170 -10.54 -4.48 9.03
C THR A 170 -10.79 -5.48 7.90
N SER A 171 -10.72 -6.77 8.22
CA SER A 171 -10.94 -7.83 7.24
C SER A 171 -12.41 -7.91 6.85
N ALA A 172 -12.69 -8.06 5.55
CA ALA A 172 -14.01 -8.44 5.06
C ALA A 172 -14.30 -9.93 5.29
N CYS A 173 -13.27 -10.72 5.64
CA CYS A 173 -13.36 -12.15 5.89
C CYS A 173 -13.35 -12.47 7.39
N ALA A 174 -13.70 -13.71 7.74
CA ALA A 174 -13.64 -14.21 9.12
C ALA A 174 -12.21 -14.35 9.70
N PHE A 175 -11.18 -14.01 8.93
CA PHE A 175 -9.78 -14.07 9.38
C PHE A 175 -9.21 -12.66 9.56
N GLN A 176 -8.42 -12.46 10.61
CA GLN A 176 -7.65 -11.24 10.79
C GLN A 176 -6.24 -11.42 10.20
N PRO A 177 -5.77 -10.55 9.31
CA PRO A 177 -4.44 -10.67 8.75
C PRO A 177 -3.40 -10.50 9.86
N HIS A 178 -2.37 -11.34 9.83
CA HIS A 178 -1.21 -11.27 10.69
C HIS A 178 0.05 -11.44 9.85
N CYS A 179 1.14 -10.81 10.29
CA CYS A 179 2.44 -10.92 9.66
C CYS A 179 3.41 -11.59 10.63
N LEU A 180 4.09 -12.64 10.15
CA LEU A 180 5.14 -13.31 10.89
C LEU A 180 6.47 -12.59 10.68
N ILE A 181 7.06 -12.09 11.76
CA ILE A 181 8.43 -11.57 11.75
C ILE A 181 9.39 -12.72 12.07
N LEU A 182 10.19 -13.09 11.08
CA LEU A 182 11.21 -14.13 11.18
C LEU A 182 12.57 -13.48 11.44
N CYS A 183 13.13 -13.73 12.61
CA CYS A 183 14.46 -13.27 12.99
C CYS A 183 15.47 -14.41 12.85
N GLY A 184 16.67 -14.09 12.38
CA GLY A 184 17.74 -15.06 12.23
C GLY A 184 19.11 -14.37 12.18
N PRO A 185 20.20 -15.09 12.49
CA PRO A 185 21.53 -14.50 12.49
C PRO A 185 21.95 -14.01 11.10
N VAL A 186 21.52 -14.72 10.04
CA VAL A 186 21.80 -14.42 8.63
C VAL A 186 20.58 -14.71 7.77
N ASP A 187 20.51 -14.12 6.57
CA ASP A 187 19.37 -14.25 5.65
C ASP A 187 19.10 -15.71 5.25
N SER A 188 20.14 -16.52 5.02
CA SER A 188 19.97 -17.93 4.63
C SER A 188 19.25 -18.78 5.68
N VAL A 189 19.41 -18.45 6.97
CA VAL A 189 18.68 -19.12 8.06
C VAL A 189 17.21 -18.69 8.05
N ASN A 190 16.94 -17.41 7.79
CA ASN A 190 15.57 -16.93 7.62
C ASN A 190 14.87 -17.58 6.43
N GLU A 191 15.55 -17.76 5.31
CA GLU A 191 15.03 -18.45 4.13
C GLU A 191 14.66 -19.91 4.45
N GLN A 192 15.52 -20.62 5.20
CA GLN A 192 15.22 -21.98 5.65
C GLN A 192 13.98 -22.01 6.56
N HIS A 193 13.87 -21.09 7.52
CA HIS A 193 12.70 -20.98 8.38
C HIS A 193 11.42 -20.65 7.60
N ALA A 194 11.50 -19.72 6.65
CA ALA A 194 10.38 -19.37 5.78
C ALA A 194 9.93 -20.57 4.93
N ALA A 195 10.87 -21.32 4.34
CA ALA A 195 10.58 -22.52 3.56
C ALA A 195 9.94 -23.62 4.43
N ALA A 196 10.46 -23.87 5.64
CA ALA A 196 9.91 -24.85 6.56
C ALA A 196 8.47 -24.50 6.97
N LEU A 197 8.20 -23.23 7.28
CA LEU A 197 6.86 -22.75 7.62
C LEU A 197 5.90 -22.80 6.44
N GLN A 198 6.36 -22.46 5.24
CA GLN A 198 5.58 -22.63 4.02
C GLN A 198 5.18 -24.10 3.83
N GLY A 199 6.11 -25.04 4.06
CA GLY A 199 5.83 -26.47 4.04
C GLY A 199 4.78 -26.87 5.07
N ALA A 200 4.92 -26.40 6.31
CA ALA A 200 3.95 -26.65 7.38
C ALA A 200 2.54 -26.12 7.04
N PHE A 201 2.43 -24.88 6.54
CA PHE A 201 1.15 -24.32 6.11
C PHE A 201 0.55 -25.08 4.93
N THR A 202 1.39 -25.49 3.97
CA THR A 202 0.93 -26.32 2.84
C THR A 202 0.36 -27.64 3.34
N MET A 203 1.02 -28.31 4.28
CA MET A 203 0.52 -29.54 4.90
C MET A 203 -0.80 -29.32 5.64
N LEU A 204 -0.90 -28.26 6.45
CA LEU A 204 -2.15 -27.90 7.14
C LEU A 204 -3.28 -27.65 6.15
N GLN A 205 -3.03 -26.91 5.07
CA GLN A 205 -4.03 -26.69 4.02
C GLN A 205 -4.53 -28.02 3.42
N GLN A 206 -3.66 -29.02 3.22
CA GLN A 206 -4.08 -30.33 2.72
C GLN A 206 -4.96 -31.09 3.71
N LEU A 207 -4.74 -30.93 5.03
CA LEU A 207 -5.59 -31.55 6.05
C LEU A 207 -7.00 -30.94 6.09
N PHE A 208 -7.13 -29.66 5.74
CA PHE A 208 -8.41 -28.94 5.73
C PHE A 208 -9.10 -28.93 4.36
N LYS A 209 -8.45 -29.42 3.31
CA LYS A 209 -9.15 -29.73 2.06
C LYS A 209 -10.06 -30.90 2.35
N THR A 210 -11.36 -30.64 2.42
CA THR A 210 -12.37 -31.69 2.33
C THR A 210 -12.03 -32.55 1.11
N VAL A 211 -11.91 -33.85 1.32
CA VAL A 211 -12.00 -34.79 0.21
C VAL A 211 -13.42 -34.62 -0.30
N ASP A 212 -13.57 -33.94 -1.44
CA ASP A 212 -14.84 -33.88 -2.14
C ASP A 212 -15.32 -35.33 -2.36
N GLN A 213 -16.39 -35.72 -1.65
CA GLN A 213 -17.12 -36.97 -1.85
C GLN A 213 -18.26 -36.72 -2.84
#